data_AF-A0A1V5QJW5-F1
#
_entry.id   AF-A0A1V5QJW5-F1
#
_cell.length_a   1.000
_cell.length_b   1.000
_cell.length_c   1.000
_cell.angle_alpha   90.00
_cell.angle_beta   90.00
_cell.angle_gamma   90.00
#
_symmetry.space_group_name_H-M   'P 1'
#
loop_
_entity.id
_entity.type
_entity.pdbx_description
1 polymer ?
#
loop_
_entity_poly.entity_id
_entity_poly.type
_entity_poly.pdbx_seq_one_letter_code
_entity_poly.pdbx_strand_id
1 'polypeptide(L)'
;MIAIWFTCFINVNLAILNLLPIPILDGGHIVFSLWEWITRRPVHTRVVNMLSNIFFFLFIAVFVFLTYRDAARLGFSRFFKRAPAAERVEEPEPAPAEQP
;
A
#
# COMPACT_ATOMS: atom_id res chain seq x y z
N MET A 1 -15.83 19.53 11.44
CA MET A 1 -15.52 20.21 10.17
C MET A 1 -14.27 19.64 9.49
N ILE A 2 -13.14 19.48 10.20
CA ILE A 2 -11.88 18.92 9.66
C ILE A 2 -12.03 17.48 9.11
N ALA A 3 -12.72 16.59 9.83
CA ALA A 3 -12.89 15.20 9.39
C ALA A 3 -13.64 15.07 8.04
N ILE A 4 -14.67 15.89 7.81
CA ILE A 4 -15.42 15.88 6.54
C ILE A 4 -14.53 16.35 5.40
N TRP A 5 -13.73 17.41 5.61
CA TRP A 5 -12.76 17.90 4.63
C TRP A 5 -11.67 16.88 4.32
N PHE A 6 -11.14 16.20 5.34
CA PHE A 6 -10.14 15.16 5.18
C PHE A 6 -10.69 13.96 4.39
N THR A 7 -11.87 13.45 4.78
CA THR A 7 -12.53 12.34 4.08
C THR A 7 -12.90 12.71 2.64
N CYS A 8 -13.34 13.95 2.40
CA CYS A 8 -13.62 14.46 1.07
C CYS A 8 -12.34 14.52 0.22
N PHE A 9 -11.25 15.04 0.77
CA PHE A 9 -9.95 15.08 0.10
C PHE A 9 -9.46 13.67 -0.29
N ILE A 10 -9.51 12.72 0.64
CA ILE A 10 -9.13 11.33 0.38
C ILE A 10 -10.04 10.71 -0.69
N ASN A 11 -11.35 10.90 -0.60
CA ASN A 11 -12.30 10.36 -1.58
C ASN A 11 -12.08 10.94 -2.97
N VAL A 12 -11.85 12.25 -3.09
CA VAL A 12 -11.59 12.90 -4.39
C VAL A 12 -10.29 12.37 -5.00
N ASN A 13 -9.22 12.26 -4.21
CA ASN A 13 -7.97 11.67 -4.70
C ASN A 13 -8.17 10.21 -5.12
N LEU A 14 -8.90 9.42 -4.33
CA LEU A 14 -9.20 8.03 -4.65
C LEU A 14 -10.06 7.92 -5.91
N ALA A 15 -11.04 8.80 -6.10
CA ALA A 15 -11.88 8.86 -7.30
C ALA A 15 -11.05 9.20 -8.54
N ILE A 16 -10.14 10.17 -8.45
CA ILE A 16 -9.23 10.56 -9.55
C ILE A 16 -8.29 9.40 -9.90
N LEU A 17 -7.71 8.73 -8.89
CA LEU A 17 -6.85 7.56 -9.10
C LEU A 17 -7.63 6.38 -9.68
N ASN A 18 -8.89 6.17 -9.27
CA ASN A 18 -9.78 5.16 -9.83
C ASN A 18 -10.17 5.45 -11.28
N LEU A 19 -10.28 6.73 -11.66
CA LEU A 19 -10.58 7.15 -13.04
C LEU A 19 -9.37 7.09 -13.98
N LEU A 20 -8.17 6.92 -13.43
CA LEU A 20 -6.97 6.75 -14.23
C LEU A 20 -7.13 5.46 -15.07
N PRO A 21 -6.65 5.42 -16.33
CA PRO A 21 -6.78 4.24 -17.19
C PRO A 21 -5.82 3.13 -16.75
N ILE A 22 -6.00 2.63 -15.53
CA ILE A 22 -5.38 1.43 -15.00
C ILE A 22 -6.39 0.31 -15.26
N PRO A 23 -6.13 -0.62 -16.19
CA PRO A 23 -7.11 -1.61 -16.63
C PRO A 23 -7.59 -2.60 -15.54
N ILE A 24 -6.98 -2.58 -14.35
CA ILE A 24 -7.38 -3.37 -13.17
C ILE A 24 -8.42 -2.65 -12.30
N LEU A 25 -8.50 -1.32 -12.38
CA LEU A 25 -9.43 -0.50 -11.59
C LEU A 25 -10.71 -0.23 -12.38
N ASP A 26 -11.83 -0.07 -11.67
CA ASP A 26 -13.17 0.13 -12.26
C ASP A 26 -13.22 1.27 -13.29
N GLY A 27 -12.38 2.29 -13.17
CA GLY A 27 -12.34 3.40 -14.13
C GLY A 27 -11.76 3.05 -15.49
N GLY A 28 -11.00 1.96 -15.65
CA GLY A 28 -10.52 1.53 -16.97
C GLY A 28 -11.68 1.25 -17.93
N HIS A 29 -12.67 0.47 -17.49
CA HIS A 29 -13.88 0.17 -18.26
C HIS A 29 -14.75 1.41 -18.49
N ILE A 30 -14.85 2.29 -17.49
CA ILE A 30 -15.59 3.55 -17.60
C ILE A 30 -14.94 4.46 -18.66
N VAL A 31 -13.62 4.60 -18.67
CA VAL A 31 -12.89 5.42 -19.64
C VAL A 31 -13.01 4.87 -21.05
N PHE A 32 -12.92 3.55 -21.26
CA PHE A 32 -13.16 2.97 -22.59
C PHE A 32 -14.59 3.18 -23.08
N SER A 33 -15.59 3.06 -22.19
CA SER A 33 -16.99 3.29 -22.52
C SER A 33 -17.27 4.77 -22.82
N LEU A 34 -16.63 5.69 -22.07
CA LEU A 34 -16.72 7.12 -22.29
C LEU A 34 -16.02 7.52 -23.59
N TRP A 35 -14.87 6.91 -23.89
CA TRP A 35 -14.16 7.05 -25.15
C TRP A 35 -15.02 6.61 -26.32
N GLU A 36 -15.67 5.45 -26.22
CA GLU A 36 -16.62 4.94 -27.22
C GLU A 36 -17.81 5.88 -27.42
N TRP A 37 -18.34 6.45 -26.34
CA TRP A 37 -19.41 7.44 -26.40
C TRP A 37 -19.00 8.72 -27.14
N ILE A 38 -17.76 9.20 -26.92
CA ILE A 38 -17.20 10.38 -27.59
C ILE A 38 -16.84 10.10 -29.06
N THR A 39 -16.16 8.99 -29.34
CA THR A 39 -15.69 8.66 -30.70
C THR A 39 -16.72 7.95 -31.57
N ARG A 40 -17.86 7.51 -30.99
CA ARG A 40 -18.93 6.72 -31.65
C ARG A 40 -18.41 5.49 -32.41
N ARG A 41 -17.22 4.99 -32.05
CA ARG A 41 -16.60 3.82 -32.67
C ARG A 41 -16.53 2.71 -31.63
N PRO A 42 -17.11 1.53 -31.92
CA PRO A 42 -17.13 0.45 -30.95
C PRO A 42 -15.70 -0.01 -30.66
N VAL A 43 -15.31 0.00 -29.39
CA VAL A 43 -14.03 -0.56 -28.98
C VAL A 43 -14.19 -2.07 -28.98
N HIS A 44 -13.33 -2.77 -29.73
CA HIS A 44 -13.45 -4.22 -29.84
C HIS A 44 -13.22 -4.87 -28.46
N THR A 45 -14.24 -5.55 -27.94
CA THR A 45 -14.23 -6.18 -26.59
C THR A 45 -13.04 -7.11 -26.38
N ARG A 46 -12.54 -7.74 -27.45
CA ARG A 46 -11.35 -8.59 -27.41
C ARG A 46 -10.07 -7.82 -27.08
N VAL A 47 -9.95 -6.58 -27.54
CA VAL A 47 -8.81 -5.70 -27.23
C VAL A 47 -8.87 -5.24 -25.78
N VAL A 48 -10.06 -4.86 -25.29
CA VAL A 48 -10.26 -4.47 -23.88
C VAL A 48 -9.89 -5.62 -22.94
N ASN A 49 -10.43 -6.82 -23.19
CA ASN A 49 -10.14 -7.98 -22.34
C ASN A 49 -8.66 -8.39 -22.39
N MET A 50 -8.02 -8.33 -23.57
CA MET A 50 -6.60 -8.65 -23.71
C MET A 50 -5.73 -7.63 -22.96
N LEU A 51 -6.03 -6.34 -23.08
CA LEU A 51 -5.32 -5.28 -22.39
C LEU A 51 -5.50 -5.40 -20.87
N SER A 52 -6.73 -5.59 -20.39
CA SER A 52 -7.01 -5.81 -18.96
C SER A 52 -6.25 -7.00 -18.41
N ASN A 53 -6.22 -8.14 -19.11
CA ASN A 53 -5.44 -9.30 -18.68
C ASN A 53 -3.93 -9.02 -18.63
N ILE A 54 -3.36 -8.40 -19.66
CA ILE A 54 -1.93 -8.07 -19.71
C ILE A 54 -1.55 -7.17 -18.53
N PHE A 55 -2.32 -6.09 -18.32
CA PHE A 55 -2.06 -5.18 -17.22
C PHE A 55 -2.25 -5.87 -15.87
N PHE A 56 -3.27 -6.73 -15.71
CA PHE A 56 -3.52 -7.47 -14.47
C PHE A 56 -2.33 -8.38 -14.11
N PHE A 57 -1.83 -9.16 -15.07
CA PHE A 57 -0.65 -9.98 -14.86
C PHE A 57 0.59 -9.14 -14.57
N LEU A 58 0.78 -8.03 -15.29
CA LEU A 58 1.89 -7.10 -15.05
C LEU A 58 1.82 -6.49 -13.64
N PHE A 59 0.63 -6.08 -13.21
CA PHE A 59 0.39 -5.49 -11.89
C PHE A 59 0.71 -6.50 -10.78
N ILE A 60 0.22 -7.73 -10.89
CA ILE A 60 0.53 -8.81 -9.93
C ILE A 60 2.03 -9.10 -9.93
N ALA A 61 2.68 -9.20 -11.10
CA ALA A 61 4.11 -9.46 -11.20
C ALA A 61 4.93 -8.37 -10.48
N VAL A 62 4.59 -7.10 -10.72
CA VAL A 62 5.23 -5.96 -10.05
C VAL A 62 4.93 -5.97 -8.55
N PHE A 63 3.68 -6.22 -8.15
CA PHE A 63 3.30 -6.29 -6.73
C PHE A 63 4.10 -7.36 -5.99
N VAL A 64 4.19 -8.58 -6.54
CA VAL A 64 4.98 -9.68 -5.98
C VAL A 64 6.46 -9.33 -5.96
N PHE A 65 7.00 -8.77 -7.05
CA PHE A 65 8.40 -8.35 -7.13
C PHE A 65 8.75 -7.28 -6.08
N LEU A 66 7.92 -6.25 -5.94
CA LEU A 66 8.08 -5.21 -4.93
C LEU A 66 7.95 -5.77 -3.53
N THR A 67 6.95 -6.62 -3.27
CA THR A 67 6.75 -7.28 -1.98
C THR A 67 7.96 -8.14 -1.62
N TYR A 68 8.49 -8.92 -2.56
CA TYR A 68 9.69 -9.71 -2.35
C TYR A 68 10.91 -8.82 -2.07
N ARG A 69 11.10 -7.76 -2.86
CA ARG A 69 12.21 -6.82 -2.69
C ARG A 69 12.14 -6.10 -1.34
N ASP A 70 10.96 -5.66 -0.94
CA ASP A 70 10.74 -4.99 0.33
C ASP A 70 10.87 -5.97 1.49
N ALA A 71 10.38 -7.21 1.39
CA ALA A 71 10.57 -8.25 2.39
C ALA A 71 12.06 -8.63 2.56
N ALA A 72 12.78 -8.77 1.45
CA ALA A 72 14.22 -9.04 1.44
C ALA A 72 15.03 -7.87 2.01
N ARG A 73 14.65 -6.62 1.69
CA ARG A 73 15.30 -5.40 2.20
C ARG A 73 14.97 -5.12 3.67
N LEU A 74 13.70 -5.26 4.05
CA LEU A 74 13.23 -5.02 5.41
C LEU A 74 13.66 -6.12 6.35
N GLY A 75 14.07 -7.29 5.83
CA GLY A 75 14.74 -8.38 6.51
C GLY A 75 14.20 -8.50 7.92
N PHE A 76 13.15 -9.30 8.08
CA PHE A 76 12.50 -9.74 9.33
C PHE A 76 13.31 -9.54 10.65
N SER A 77 14.64 -9.70 10.60
CA SER A 77 15.66 -9.14 11.50
C SER A 77 15.34 -7.80 12.20
N ARG A 78 14.79 -6.75 11.56
CA ARG A 78 14.49 -5.50 12.30
C ARG A 78 13.27 -5.59 13.21
N PHE A 79 12.34 -6.48 12.91
CA PHE A 79 11.17 -6.73 13.76
C PHE A 79 11.56 -7.59 14.97
N PHE A 80 12.54 -8.49 14.81
CA PHE A 80 13.02 -9.38 15.89
C PHE A 80 14.22 -8.84 16.70
N LYS A 81 14.93 -7.79 16.26
CA LYS A 81 16.12 -7.26 16.98
C LYS A 81 15.84 -6.32 18.15
N ARG A 82 14.60 -6.21 18.63
CA ARG A 82 14.23 -5.25 19.69
C ARG A 82 13.67 -5.96 20.93
N ALA A 83 14.61 -6.54 21.70
CA ALA A 83 14.60 -6.86 23.14
C ALA A 83 15.19 -8.27 23.38
N PRO A 84 15.94 -8.56 24.47
CA PRO A 84 16.16 -7.76 25.67
C PRO A 84 17.67 -7.60 26.01
N ALA A 85 18.14 -6.36 26.17
CA ALA A 85 19.26 -6.12 27.09
C ALA A 85 18.66 -6.11 28.50
N ALA A 86 18.34 -7.29 29.01
CA ALA A 86 17.99 -7.48 30.41
C ALA A 86 19.28 -7.45 31.23
N GLU A 87 19.19 -6.71 32.33
CA GLU A 87 19.85 -6.96 33.63
C GLU A 87 21.34 -6.65 33.84
N ARG A 88 21.54 -6.10 35.06
CA ARG A 88 22.78 -5.86 35.83
C ARG A 88 23.36 -4.45 35.62
N VAL A 89 23.39 -3.52 36.59
CA VAL A 89 23.30 -3.57 38.06
C VAL A 89 22.97 -2.14 38.52
N GLU A 90 21.81 -1.90 39.14
CA GLU A 90 21.60 -0.67 39.95
C GLU A 90 20.40 -0.85 40.90
N GLU A 91 20.58 -1.73 41.89
CA GLU A 91 20.00 -1.75 43.26
C GLU A 91 20.21 -3.17 43.81
N PRO A 92 20.80 -3.36 45.01
CA PRO A 92 20.63 -2.54 46.20
C PRO A 92 21.96 -2.01 46.78
N GLU A 93 22.00 -0.75 47.18
CA GLU A 93 22.98 -0.30 48.18
C GLU A 93 22.39 -0.63 49.57
N PRO A 94 22.92 -1.62 50.32
CA PRO A 94 22.62 -1.71 51.73
C PRO A 94 23.29 -0.51 52.41
N ALA A 95 22.49 0.52 52.70
CA ALA A 95 22.89 1.58 53.60
C ALA A 95 23.41 0.93 54.90
N PRO A 96 24.66 1.21 55.33
CA PRO A 96 25.17 0.69 56.59
C PRO A 96 24.31 1.25 57.72
N ALA A 97 23.45 0.40 58.26
CA ALA A 97 22.93 0.56 59.61
C ALA A 97 24.08 0.23 60.57
N GLU A 98 24.98 1.18 60.79
CA GLU A 98 25.93 1.15 61.91
C GLU A 98 25.84 2.47 62.67
N GLN A 99 24.98 2.43 63.69
CA GLN A 99 25.14 3.19 64.93
C GLN A 99 26.25 2.51 65.75
N PRO A 100 27.01 3.27 66.54
CA PRO A 100 26.66 3.35 67.97
C PRO A 100 26.48 4.78 68.50
#